data_AF-A0A7C4XXM1-F1
#
_entry.id   AF-A0A7C4XXM1-F1
#
_cell.length_a   1.000
_cell.length_b   1.000
_cell.length_c   1.000
_cell.angle_alpha   90.00
_cell.angle_beta   90.00
_cell.angle_gamma   90.00
#
_symmetry.space_group_name_H-M   'P 1'
#
loop_
_entity.id
_entity.type
_entity.pdbx_description
1 polymer ?
#
loop_
_entity_poly.entity_id
_entity_poly.type
_entity_poly.pdbx_seq_one_letter_code
_entity_poly.pdbx_strand_id
1 'polypeptide(L)'
;MVVLVLLFASLSFIASRLLGPKRPTSAKAAPYECGIVPEVEPAERFPVRFYLVAMAFIVLDVEIIFLYPFTTILGPLGTYGVVVMGVFLLVLLVPFGYLLSTGAVDWGPIKRLKAPVITGTVLRASGKPGREGLDLAREAADEAA
;
A
#
# COMPACT_ATOMS: atom_id res chain seq x y z
N MET A 1 22.17 -5.11 -28.09
CA MET A 1 21.00 -4.42 -27.52
C MET A 1 21.25 -3.89 -26.12
N VAL A 2 21.63 -4.72 -25.14
CA VAL A 2 21.92 -4.26 -23.76
C VAL A 2 22.96 -3.13 -23.69
N VAL A 3 24.07 -3.27 -24.41
CA VAL A 3 25.13 -2.22 -24.48
C VAL A 3 24.59 -0.90 -25.03
N LEU A 4 23.74 -0.94 -26.07
CA LEU A 4 23.13 0.25 -26.66
C LEU A 4 22.19 0.94 -25.66
N VAL A 5 21.36 0.17 -24.95
CA VAL A 5 20.44 0.68 -23.93
C VAL A 5 21.19 1.37 -22.80
N LEU A 6 22.23 0.72 -22.28
CA LEU A 6 23.05 1.29 -21.21
C LEU A 6 23.79 2.54 -21.68
N LEU A 7 24.36 2.50 -22.89
CA LEU A 7 25.03 3.65 -23.49
C LEU A 7 24.07 4.84 -23.62
N PHE A 8 22.90 4.62 -24.21
CA PHE A 8 21.91 5.67 -24.41
C PHE A 8 21.41 6.26 -23.09
N ALA A 9 20.99 5.42 -22.14
CA ALA A 9 20.52 5.89 -20.84
C ALA A 9 21.59 6.70 -20.09
N SER A 10 22.84 6.22 -20.10
CA SER A 10 23.97 6.90 -19.44
C SER A 10 24.27 8.23 -20.11
N LEU A 11 24.34 8.25 -21.44
CA LEU A 11 24.64 9.46 -22.21
C LEU A 11 23.54 10.52 -22.01
N SER A 12 22.26 10.12 -22.07
CA SER A 12 21.13 11.00 -21.83
C SER A 12 21.14 11.60 -20.42
N PHE A 13 21.46 10.79 -19.40
CA PHE A 13 21.57 11.27 -18.03
C PHE A 13 22.72 12.28 -17.86
N ILE A 14 23.89 11.99 -18.44
CA ILE A 14 25.05 12.89 -18.40
C ILE A 14 24.75 14.20 -19.13
N ALA A 15 24.15 14.12 -20.33
CA ALA A 15 23.77 15.28 -21.13
C ALA A 15 22.76 16.16 -20.38
N SER A 16 21.72 15.57 -19.77
CA SER A 16 20.74 16.30 -18.94
C SER A 16 21.42 17.08 -17.81
N ARG A 17 22.40 16.48 -17.14
CA ARG A 17 23.13 17.10 -16.02
C ARG A 17 24.12 18.19 -16.45
N LEU A 18 24.65 18.12 -17.67
CA LEU A 18 25.58 19.11 -18.22
C LEU A 18 24.86 20.31 -18.86
N LEU A 19 23.80 20.05 -19.63
CA LEU A 19 23.09 21.07 -20.40
C LEU A 19 21.98 21.76 -19.59
N GLY A 20 21.49 21.14 -18.50
CA GLY A 20 20.40 21.69 -17.69
C GLY A 20 20.83 22.87 -16.80
N PRO A 21 20.05 23.97 -16.72
CA PRO A 21 20.34 25.10 -15.84
C PRO A 21 20.21 24.71 -14.36
N LYS A 22 21.28 24.94 -13.58
CA LYS A 22 21.33 24.59 -12.15
C LYS A 22 20.99 25.81 -11.30
N ARG A 23 19.81 25.79 -10.66
CA ARG A 23 19.38 26.81 -9.67
C ARG A 23 18.77 26.12 -8.43
N PRO A 24 19.59 25.44 -7.60
CA PRO A 24 19.11 24.79 -6.39
C PRO A 24 18.68 25.84 -5.37
N THR A 25 17.51 25.66 -4.77
CA THR A 25 17.02 26.46 -3.64
C THR A 25 16.45 25.49 -2.62
N SER A 26 16.46 25.85 -1.33
CA SER A 26 15.91 25.01 -0.27
C SER A 26 14.45 24.61 -0.55
N ALA A 27 13.64 25.56 -1.02
CA ALA A 27 12.25 25.32 -1.40
C ALA A 27 12.08 24.34 -2.58
N LYS A 28 13.04 24.24 -3.52
CA LYS A 28 12.99 23.27 -4.64
C LYS A 28 13.45 21.88 -4.26
N ALA A 29 14.20 21.76 -3.17
CA ALA A 29 14.70 20.49 -2.65
C ALA A 29 13.77 19.89 -1.58
N ALA A 30 12.83 20.67 -1.06
CA ALA A 30 11.85 20.22 -0.08
C ALA A 30 10.74 19.36 -0.73
N PRO A 31 10.18 18.37 -0.01
CA PRO A 31 8.98 17.65 -0.43
C PRO A 31 7.81 18.61 -0.74
N TYR A 32 6.99 18.25 -1.72
CA TYR A 32 5.81 19.03 -2.07
C TYR A 32 4.65 18.68 -1.15
N GLU A 33 4.27 19.62 -0.28
CA GLU A 33 3.13 19.49 0.66
C GLU A 33 2.10 20.60 0.41
N CYS A 34 1.70 20.86 -0.84
CA CYS A 34 0.68 21.88 -1.16
C CYS A 34 0.95 23.31 -0.61
N GLY A 35 2.20 23.65 -0.29
CA GLY A 35 2.60 24.97 0.22
C GLY A 35 2.75 25.09 1.74
N ILE A 36 2.54 24.01 2.50
CA ILE A 36 2.89 23.96 3.93
C ILE A 36 4.34 23.50 4.11
N VAL A 37 4.99 23.94 5.20
CA VAL A 37 6.33 23.47 5.56
C VAL A 37 6.16 22.06 6.15
N PRO A 38 6.81 21.02 5.61
CA PRO A 38 6.68 19.66 6.11
C PRO A 38 7.18 19.59 7.55
N GLU A 39 6.30 19.21 8.47
CA GLU A 39 6.67 18.83 9.83
C GLU A 39 7.08 17.34 9.83
N VAL A 40 7.94 16.95 10.78
CA VAL A 40 8.36 15.55 10.90
C VAL A 40 7.20 14.74 11.49
N GLU A 41 6.38 14.18 10.62
CA GLU A 41 5.28 13.30 11.01
C GLU A 41 5.82 11.92 11.44
N PRO A 42 5.28 11.31 12.51
CA PRO A 42 5.57 9.92 12.85
C PRO A 42 5.21 9.01 11.67
N ALA A 43 6.04 8.00 11.39
CA ALA A 43 5.77 7.05 10.31
C ALA A 43 4.40 6.37 10.50
N GLU A 44 3.41 6.82 9.74
CA GLU A 44 2.07 6.22 9.74
C GLU A 44 2.08 4.91 8.97
N ARG A 45 1.29 3.93 9.43
CA ARG A 45 1.13 2.66 8.73
C ARG A 45 0.23 2.86 7.52
N PHE A 46 0.83 2.99 6.34
CA PHE A 46 0.08 3.02 5.09
C PHE A 46 -0.56 1.64 4.80
N PRO A 47 -1.88 1.55 4.59
CA PRO A 47 -2.54 0.29 4.29
C PRO A 47 -2.20 -0.18 2.86
N VAL A 48 -1.61 -1.37 2.74
CA VAL A 48 -1.27 -1.98 1.44
C VAL A 48 -2.50 -2.68 0.85
N ARG A 49 -3.37 -1.90 0.20
CA ARG A 49 -4.62 -2.41 -0.38
C ARG A 49 -4.43 -3.39 -1.54
N PHE A 50 -3.24 -3.42 -2.14
CA PHE A 50 -2.91 -4.22 -3.33
C PHE A 50 -2.17 -5.53 -3.00
N TYR A 51 -2.09 -5.92 -1.72
CA TYR A 51 -1.34 -7.11 -1.31
C TYR A 51 -1.84 -8.40 -1.98
N LEU A 52 -3.17 -8.58 -2.08
CA LEU A 52 -3.74 -9.78 -2.73
C LEU A 52 -3.34 -9.89 -4.20
N VAL A 53 -3.24 -8.77 -4.91
CA VAL A 53 -2.81 -8.76 -6.31
C VAL A 53 -1.31 -8.95 -6.44
N ALA A 54 -0.50 -8.42 -5.54
CA ALA A 54 0.93 -8.73 -5.50
C ALA A 54 1.15 -10.24 -5.27
N MET A 55 0.42 -10.85 -4.34
CA MET A 55 0.50 -12.29 -4.08
C MET A 55 0.03 -13.13 -5.29
N ALA A 56 -1.07 -12.72 -5.94
CA ALA A 56 -1.56 -13.37 -7.15
C ALA A 56 -0.56 -13.28 -8.31
N PHE A 57 0.11 -12.13 -8.46
CA PHE A 57 1.16 -11.92 -9.45
C PHE A 57 2.35 -12.85 -9.23
N ILE A 58 2.80 -13.03 -7.98
CA ILE A 58 3.90 -13.96 -7.67
C ILE A 58 3.56 -15.40 -8.07
N VAL A 59 2.33 -15.85 -7.80
CA VAL A 59 1.89 -17.20 -8.18
C VAL A 59 1.84 -17.36 -9.70
N LEU A 60 1.32 -16.37 -10.42
CA LEU A 60 1.27 -16.37 -11.88
C LEU A 60 2.68 -16.29 -12.53
N ASP A 61 3.60 -15.54 -11.94
CA ASP A 61 4.98 -15.45 -12.42
C ASP A 61 5.69 -16.81 -12.30
N VAL A 62 5.46 -17.49 -11.17
CA VAL A 62 5.91 -18.88 -10.97
C VAL A 62 5.26 -19.84 -11.96
N GLU A 63 4.02 -19.63 -12.40
CA GLU A 63 3.43 -20.47 -13.47
C GLU A 63 4.19 -20.29 -14.80
N ILE A 64 4.47 -19.05 -15.19
CA ILE A 64 5.14 -18.72 -16.45
C ILE A 64 6.56 -19.29 -16.50
N ILE A 65 7.29 -19.31 -15.38
CA ILE A 65 8.65 -19.88 -15.33
C ILE A 65 8.66 -21.37 -15.71
N PHE A 66 7.57 -22.10 -15.44
CA PHE A 66 7.43 -23.51 -15.81
C PHE A 66 6.97 -23.70 -17.25
N LEU A 67 6.16 -22.78 -17.80
CA LEU A 67 5.81 -22.79 -19.22
C LEU A 67 7.03 -22.58 -20.11
N TYR A 68 8.00 -21.76 -19.69
CA TYR A 68 9.16 -21.43 -20.52
C TYR A 68 9.96 -22.64 -21.01
N PRO A 69 10.51 -23.53 -20.14
CA PRO A 69 11.21 -24.72 -20.58
C PRO A 69 10.27 -25.72 -21.28
N PHE A 70 8.99 -25.78 -20.93
CA PHE A 70 8.03 -26.63 -21.62
C PHE A 70 7.94 -26.30 -23.11
N THR A 71 7.91 -25.01 -23.47
CA THR A 71 7.86 -24.60 -24.88
C THR A 71 9.10 -25.02 -25.67
N THR A 72 10.27 -25.15 -25.02
CA THR A 72 11.50 -25.56 -25.70
C THR A 72 11.58 -27.06 -25.93
N ILE A 73 10.89 -27.87 -25.12
CA ILE A 73 10.87 -29.34 -25.20
C ILE A 73 9.55 -29.91 -25.74
N LEU A 74 8.67 -29.06 -26.27
CA LEU A 74 7.35 -29.50 -26.76
C LEU A 74 7.45 -30.58 -27.85
N GLY A 75 8.45 -30.48 -28.73
CA GLY A 75 8.70 -31.44 -29.81
C GLY A 75 8.84 -32.90 -29.32
N PRO A 76 9.83 -33.23 -28.46
CA PRO A 76 10.01 -34.59 -27.96
C PRO A 76 8.88 -35.08 -27.04
N LEU A 77 8.17 -34.20 -26.34
CA LEU A 77 7.08 -34.59 -25.44
C LEU A 77 5.75 -34.86 -26.16
N GLY A 78 5.55 -34.28 -27.35
CA GLY A 78 4.35 -34.48 -28.16
C GLY A 78 3.05 -34.21 -27.41
N THR A 79 2.02 -35.03 -27.67
CA THR A 79 0.68 -34.89 -27.07
C THR A 79 0.68 -35.14 -25.56
N TYR A 80 1.57 -35.99 -25.05
CA TYR A 80 1.70 -36.27 -23.62
C TYR A 80 2.10 -35.00 -22.85
N GLY A 81 3.10 -34.26 -23.35
CA GLY A 81 3.51 -33.01 -22.72
C GLY A 81 2.39 -31.97 -22.69
N VAL A 82 1.61 -31.87 -23.77
CA VAL A 82 0.47 -30.96 -23.85
C VAL A 82 -0.58 -31.29 -22.80
N VAL A 83 -0.91 -32.57 -22.60
CA VAL A 83 -1.88 -32.99 -21.57
C VAL A 83 -1.35 -32.71 -20.16
N VAL A 84 -0.11 -33.08 -19.86
CA VAL A 84 0.50 -32.86 -18.53
C VAL A 84 0.57 -31.36 -18.21
N MET A 85 1.04 -30.55 -19.16
CA MET A 85 1.12 -29.10 -18.99
C MET A 85 -0.28 -28.47 -18.91
N GLY A 86 -1.25 -28.97 -19.68
CA GLY A 86 -2.64 -28.52 -19.61
C GLY A 86 -3.26 -28.79 -18.23
N VAL A 87 -3.01 -29.96 -17.64
CA VAL A 87 -3.45 -30.27 -16.27
C VAL A 87 -2.74 -29.36 -15.25
N PHE A 88 -1.44 -29.14 -15.41
CA PHE A 88 -0.67 -28.22 -14.57
C PHE A 88 -1.25 -26.80 -14.58
N LEU A 89 -1.49 -26.23 -15.78
CA LEU A 89 -2.14 -24.93 -15.92
C LEU A 89 -3.51 -24.92 -15.23
N LEU A 90 -4.35 -25.92 -15.45
CA LEU A 90 -5.71 -25.95 -14.92
C LEU A 90 -5.72 -25.96 -13.38
N VAL A 91 -4.81 -26.72 -12.76
CA VAL A 91 -4.68 -26.77 -11.29
C VAL A 91 -4.32 -25.42 -10.68
N LEU A 92 -3.57 -24.56 -11.39
CA LEU A 92 -3.15 -23.23 -10.92
C LEU A 92 -4.15 -22.13 -11.31
N LEU A 93 -4.71 -22.20 -12.52
CA LEU A 93 -5.70 -21.27 -13.05
C LEU A 93 -7.04 -21.32 -12.30
N VAL A 94 -7.46 -22.49 -11.78
CA VAL A 94 -8.72 -22.59 -11.03
C VAL A 94 -8.70 -21.79 -9.72
N PRO A 95 -7.71 -21.96 -8.82
CA PRO A 95 -7.54 -21.10 -7.64
C PRO A 95 -7.35 -19.62 -7.99
N PHE A 96 -6.62 -19.32 -9.08
CA PHE A 96 -6.45 -17.95 -9.54
C PHE A 96 -7.79 -17.33 -9.98
N GLY A 97 -8.60 -18.05 -10.76
CA GLY A 97 -9.94 -17.63 -11.15
C GLY A 97 -10.87 -17.46 -9.95
N TYR A 98 -10.76 -18.32 -8.94
CA TYR A 98 -11.49 -18.17 -7.67
C TYR A 98 -11.07 -16.91 -6.91
N LEU A 99 -9.78 -16.59 -6.86
CA LEU A 99 -9.30 -15.38 -6.22
C LEU A 99 -9.85 -14.12 -6.90
N LEU A 100 -9.90 -14.13 -8.24
CA LEU A 100 -10.50 -13.05 -9.02
C LEU A 100 -12.01 -12.90 -8.74
N SER A 101 -12.75 -14.01 -8.68
CA SER A 101 -14.19 -13.97 -8.41
C SER A 101 -14.53 -13.50 -6.99
N THR A 102 -13.61 -13.65 -6.04
CA THR A 102 -13.75 -13.18 -4.66
C THR A 102 -13.61 -11.65 -4.54
N GLY A 103 -13.30 -10.94 -5.63
CA GLY A 103 -13.09 -9.50 -5.59
C GLY A 103 -11.72 -9.12 -5.03
N ALA A 104 -10.70 -9.97 -5.18
CA ALA A 104 -9.31 -9.65 -4.78
C ALA A 104 -8.74 -8.42 -5.52
N VAL A 105 -9.37 -8.05 -6.63
CA VAL A 105 -9.06 -6.89 -7.49
C VAL A 105 -9.98 -5.70 -7.16
N ASP A 106 -10.89 -5.83 -6.18
CA ASP A 106 -11.77 -4.72 -5.79
C ASP A 106 -11.03 -3.77 -4.85
N TRP A 107 -10.50 -2.69 -5.42
CA TRP A 107 -9.82 -1.60 -4.71
C TRP A 107 -10.79 -0.54 -4.15
N GLY A 108 -12.09 -0.81 -4.26
CA GLY A 108 -13.15 0.12 -3.90
C GLY A 108 -13.13 0.51 -2.42
N PRO A 109 -13.87 1.58 -2.05
CA PRO A 109 -14.01 1.99 -0.66
C PRO A 109 -14.47 0.80 0.19
N ILE A 110 -13.80 0.54 1.31
CA ILE A 110 -14.20 -0.50 2.26
C ILE A 110 -15.67 -0.24 2.59
N LYS A 111 -16.56 -1.17 2.22
CA LYS A 111 -17.98 -1.09 2.57
C LYS A 111 -18.08 -1.19 4.09
N ARG A 112 -18.04 -0.03 4.78
CA ARG A 112 -18.28 0.03 6.21
C ARG A 112 -19.71 -0.41 6.41
N LEU A 113 -19.90 -1.65 6.87
CA LEU A 113 -21.18 -2.10 7.37
C LEU A 113 -21.59 -1.06 8.41
N LYS A 114 -22.74 -0.40 8.21
CA LYS A 114 -23.28 0.52 9.21
C LYS A 114 -23.41 -0.29 10.50
N ALA A 115 -22.62 0.06 11.52
CA ALA A 115 -22.82 -0.52 12.83
C ALA A 115 -24.28 -0.28 13.22
N PRO A 116 -25.00 -1.29 13.74
CA PRO A 116 -26.32 -1.05 14.28
C PRO A 116 -26.15 0.04 15.33
N VAL A 117 -26.93 1.11 15.21
CA VAL A 117 -27.05 2.10 16.27
C VAL A 117 -27.68 1.36 17.44
N ILE A 118 -26.84 0.76 18.28
CA ILE A 118 -27.26 0.34 19.60
C ILE A 118 -27.47 1.65 20.33
N THR A 119 -28.72 2.10 20.34
CA THR A 119 -29.22 3.16 21.22
C THR A 119 -29.15 2.60 22.64
N GLY A 120 -27.92 2.46 23.15
CA GLY A 120 -27.67 2.37 24.56
C GLY A 120 -28.01 3.72 25.12
N THR A 121 -29.11 3.80 25.86
CA THR A 121 -29.41 4.91 26.76
C THR A 121 -28.13 5.24 27.50
N VAL A 122 -27.48 6.34 27.11
CA VAL A 122 -26.32 6.86 27.80
C VAL A 122 -26.85 7.22 29.19
N LEU A 123 -26.60 6.36 30.17
CA LEU A 123 -26.64 6.74 31.57
C LEU A 123 -25.57 7.83 31.70
N ARG A 124 -26.01 9.07 31.49
CA ARG A 124 -25.29 10.27 31.85
C ARG A 124 -25.06 10.14 33.34
N ALA A 125 -23.90 9.63 33.73
CA ALA A 125 -23.39 9.76 35.07
C ALA A 125 -23.32 11.26 35.32
N SER A 126 -24.38 11.76 35.96
CA SER A 126 -24.48 13.11 36.47
C SER A 126 -23.54 13.18 37.67
N GLY A 127 -22.24 13.24 37.38
CA GLY A 127 -21.27 13.79 38.31
C GLY A 127 -21.58 15.26 38.42
N LYS A 128 -22.24 15.67 39.51
CA LYS A 128 -22.27 17.07 39.92
C LYS A 128 -20.81 17.55 39.94
N PRO A 129 -20.45 18.69 39.33
CA PRO A 129 -19.12 19.24 39.52
C PRO A 129 -18.96 19.53 41.02
N GLY A 130 -18.06 18.77 41.65
CA GLY A 130 -17.79 18.87 43.09
C GLY A 130 -17.30 20.26 43.42
N ARG A 131 -17.92 20.89 44.42
CA ARG A 131 -17.51 22.18 45.00
C ARG A 131 -16.12 22.13 45.66
N GLU A 132 -15.54 20.93 45.78
CA GLU A 132 -14.22 20.67 46.37
C GLU A 132 -13.10 21.49 45.70
N GLY A 133 -13.16 21.76 44.39
CA GLY A 133 -12.14 22.57 43.70
C GLY A 133 -12.23 24.09 43.97
N LEU A 134 -13.40 24.59 44.38
CA LEU A 134 -13.61 26.01 44.72
C LEU A 134 -13.21 26.31 46.15
N ASP A 135 -13.32 25.33 47.04
CA ASP A 135 -12.93 25.45 48.44
C ASP A 135 -11.39 25.48 48.57
N LEU A 136 -10.67 24.64 47.82
CA LEU A 136 -9.20 24.65 47.76
C LEU A 136 -8.61 25.96 47.24
N ALA A 137 -9.28 26.59 46.25
CA ALA A 137 -8.86 27.89 45.72
C ALA A 137 -9.11 29.03 46.71
N ARG A 138 -10.08 28.88 47.62
CA ARG A 138 -10.40 29.85 48.66
C ARG A 138 -9.48 29.71 49.87
N GLU A 139 -9.14 28.48 50.25
CA GLU A 139 -8.17 28.17 51.30
C GLU A 139 -6.77 28.70 50.93
N ALA A 140 -6.34 28.50 49.69
CA ALA A 140 -5.07 29.04 49.19
C ALA A 140 -5.03 30.58 49.09
N ALA A 141 -6.20 31.25 49.02
CA ALA A 141 -6.28 32.71 48.99
C ALA A 141 -6.24 33.34 50.40
N ASP A 142 -6.77 32.63 51.42
CA ASP A 142 -6.72 33.07 52.81
C ASP A 142 -5.34 32.83 53.46
N GLU A 143 -4.56 31.86 52.97
CA GLU A 143 -3.19 31.59 53.47
C GLU A 143 -2.14 32.61 52.98
N ALA A 144 -2.49 33.44 51.99
CA ALA A 144 -1.62 34.44 51.38
C ALA A 144 -1.88 35.89 51.87
N ALA A 145 -2.78 36.08 52.85
CA ALA A 145 -3.15 37.37 53.45
C ALA A 145 -2.73 37.46 54.93
#